data_AF-A0A924W0L3-F1
#
_entry.id   AF-A0A924W0L3-F1
#
_cell.length_a   1.000
_cell.length_b   1.000
_cell.length_c   1.000
_cell.angle_alpha   90.00
_cell.angle_beta   90.00
_cell.angle_gamma   90.00
#
_symmetry.space_group_name_H-M   'P 1'
#
loop_
_entity.id
_entity.type
_entity.pdbx_description
1 polymer ?
#
loop_
_entity_poly.entity_id
_entity_poly.type
_entity_poly.pdbx_seq_one_letter_code
_entity_poly.pdbx_strand_id
1 'polypeptide(L)'
;MIIFKPRYAGIMLAQVLTHISSVLSKSRNKSLSVAAMRSDLSAAVREAAPGRGGGIAAALISGDRSAVDRDTNEMLFNAGLGHLLSVSGIHMSIVGGLVFALLLWGLSLIAPLALRWPVKKLAAIGALAAVAAYLIVSGINVPALRSFVMAAVAFGAILLDRPAISMRGLGLAALIVVALFPESVLEPGFQMSFAATMALVALFEMLKRAPHEPALPAPGPLIGAMQSITRGVGAVILISLVAGLATDPFAVYHFQRFSIYSLPANLLAEPILSFLVAPAAIAAAVLAPFGLAEPALQIMASALDLIAAIGQTFGERPEGVRALPRPPDGAFVLCVIALIWACLWRGALRWGGAAFFAAGIALYLGAPQPIAAFDADMRVVYARVDQGDGVGWASMSRGGGSSYARERLGAMLGLAPSATERLAPPETCGEAACVWAVNGRTLALVKDETGFAATCQAGALVIARVAAPEGYAQACALTALLDAPDIAQRGGALIYDTPAGLELVSAKRPEINRAWTPRGASLDQE
;
A
#
# COMPACT_ATOMS: atom_id res chain seq x y z
N MET A 1 -17.47 -14.70 42.17
CA MET A 1 -18.03 -14.77 40.80
C MET A 1 -18.62 -13.40 40.45
N ILE A 2 -17.78 -12.42 40.10
CA ILE A 2 -18.24 -11.10 39.64
C ILE A 2 -18.53 -11.24 38.14
N ILE A 3 -19.81 -11.40 37.80
CA ILE A 3 -20.29 -11.45 36.42
C ILE A 3 -20.13 -10.04 35.85
N PHE A 4 -19.04 -9.79 35.11
CA PHE A 4 -18.90 -8.60 34.28
C PHE A 4 -19.99 -8.64 33.21
N LYS A 5 -21.12 -7.96 33.45
CA LYS A 5 -22.26 -7.91 32.53
C LYS A 5 -21.82 -7.33 31.17
N PRO A 6 -22.30 -7.87 30.04
CA PRO A 6 -21.93 -7.42 28.69
C PRO A 6 -22.23 -5.94 28.39
N ARG A 7 -23.10 -5.28 29.19
CA ARG A 7 -23.37 -3.83 29.10
C ARG A 7 -22.13 -2.95 29.35
N TYR A 8 -21.19 -3.37 30.20
CA TYR A 8 -20.03 -2.52 30.54
C TYR A 8 -18.95 -2.49 29.46
N ALA A 9 -18.80 -3.57 28.68
CA ALA A 9 -17.80 -3.62 27.61
C ALA A 9 -18.20 -2.78 26.38
N GLY A 10 -19.50 -2.71 26.05
CA GLY A 10 -19.99 -1.78 25.02
C GLY A 10 -19.81 -0.31 25.39
N ILE A 11 -20.01 0.03 26.67
CA ILE A 11 -19.74 1.36 27.21
C ILE A 11 -18.25 1.69 27.14
N MET A 12 -17.36 0.72 27.42
CA MET A 12 -15.92 0.93 27.34
C MET A 12 -15.43 1.19 25.91
N LEU A 13 -15.91 0.41 24.93
CA LEU A 13 -15.59 0.64 23.52
C LEU A 13 -16.09 2.01 23.05
N ALA A 14 -17.30 2.39 23.44
CA ALA A 14 -17.85 3.72 23.15
C ALA A 14 -17.03 4.83 23.82
N GLN A 15 -16.62 4.67 25.08
CA GLN A 15 -15.77 5.62 25.79
C GLN A 15 -14.40 5.77 25.10
N VAL A 16 -13.77 4.68 24.66
CA VAL A 16 -12.51 4.72 23.90
C VAL A 16 -12.68 5.49 22.60
N LEU A 17 -13.74 5.23 21.83
CA LEU A 17 -14.05 5.95 20.58
C LEU A 17 -14.32 7.44 20.82
N THR A 18 -15.03 7.78 21.89
CA THR A 18 -15.31 9.16 22.29
C THR A 18 -14.03 9.88 22.71
N HIS A 19 -13.14 9.16 23.41
CA HIS A 19 -11.87 9.72 23.85
C HIS A 19 -10.93 9.97 22.66
N ILE A 20 -10.91 9.08 21.66
CA ILE A 20 -10.18 9.27 20.39
C ILE A 20 -10.63 10.54 19.68
N SER A 21 -11.94 10.75 19.53
CA SER A 21 -12.50 11.98 18.95
C SER A 21 -12.05 13.23 19.73
N SER A 22 -12.06 13.16 21.07
CA SER A 22 -11.61 14.26 21.93
C SER A 22 -10.10 14.54 21.84
N VAL A 23 -9.27 13.50 21.70
CA VAL A 23 -7.81 13.60 21.59
C VAL A 23 -7.41 14.22 20.25
N LEU A 24 -8.08 13.83 19.16
CA LEU A 24 -7.86 14.40 17.83
C LEU A 24 -8.22 15.89 17.78
N SER A 25 -9.30 16.30 18.44
CA SER A 25 -9.76 17.70 18.52
C SER A 25 -8.82 18.62 19.32
N LYS A 26 -8.22 18.12 20.41
CA LYS A 26 -7.39 18.91 21.35
C LYS A 26 -5.90 19.02 20.96
N SER A 27 -5.54 18.50 19.78
CA SER A 27 -4.16 18.15 19.37
C SER A 27 -3.27 19.34 18.94
N ARG A 28 -3.82 20.52 18.59
CA ARG A 28 -3.04 21.55 17.86
C ARG A 28 -1.81 22.14 18.60
N ASN A 29 -1.81 22.19 19.95
CA ASN A 29 -0.64 22.60 20.77
C ASN A 29 0.18 21.40 21.29
N LYS A 30 -0.44 20.22 21.41
CA LYS A 30 0.25 18.98 21.83
C LYS A 30 1.03 18.33 20.70
N SER A 31 0.65 18.58 19.44
CA SER A 31 1.31 18.08 18.24
C SER A 31 2.78 18.49 18.18
N LEU A 32 3.12 19.71 18.60
CA LEU A 32 4.51 20.20 18.67
C LEU A 32 5.33 19.46 19.74
N SER A 33 4.74 19.18 20.91
CA SER A 33 5.41 18.41 21.98
C SER A 33 5.56 16.93 21.65
N VAL A 34 4.58 16.31 20.98
CA VAL A 34 4.67 14.91 20.53
C VAL A 34 5.64 14.78 19.35
N ALA A 35 5.65 15.73 18.42
CA ALA A 35 6.62 15.74 17.33
C ALA A 35 8.07 15.90 17.86
N ALA A 36 8.28 16.78 18.84
CA ALA A 36 9.57 16.91 19.52
C ALA A 36 9.98 15.61 20.22
N MET A 37 9.09 15.01 21.03
CA MET A 37 9.34 13.71 21.67
C MET A 37 9.69 12.61 20.66
N ARG A 38 9.01 12.57 19.50
CA ARG A 38 9.30 11.61 18.42
C ARG A 38 10.66 11.86 17.78
N SER A 39 11.02 13.13 17.58
CA SER A 39 12.35 13.52 17.08
C SER A 39 13.45 13.12 18.08
N ASP A 40 13.23 13.36 19.37
CA ASP A 40 14.17 12.99 20.43
C ASP A 40 14.33 11.47 20.53
N LEU A 41 13.22 10.73 20.44
CA LEU A 41 13.23 9.26 20.42
C LEU A 41 13.93 8.71 19.17
N SER A 42 13.68 9.30 18.00
CA SER A 42 14.37 8.97 16.75
C SER A 42 15.88 9.21 16.87
N ALA A 43 16.30 10.34 17.44
CA ALA A 43 17.70 10.67 17.69
C ALA A 43 18.35 9.68 18.67
N ALA A 44 17.70 9.39 19.80
CA ALA A 44 18.21 8.45 20.80
C ALA A 44 18.38 7.03 20.25
N VAL A 45 17.44 6.55 19.43
CA VAL A 45 17.55 5.24 18.76
C VAL A 45 18.72 5.21 17.79
N ARG A 46 18.93 6.28 17.01
CA ARG A 46 20.03 6.38 16.05
C ARG A 46 21.40 6.53 16.72
N GLU A 47 21.45 7.15 17.89
CA GLU A 47 22.66 7.25 18.71
C GLU A 47 23.02 5.88 19.30
N ALA A 48 22.05 5.18 19.89
CA ALA A 48 22.24 3.85 20.47
C ALA A 48 22.53 2.75 19.43
N ALA A 49 22.06 2.93 18.19
CA ALA A 49 22.25 1.99 17.09
C ALA A 49 22.52 2.75 15.77
N PRO A 50 23.79 3.02 15.44
CA PRO A 50 24.14 3.70 14.20
C PRO A 50 23.98 2.78 12.98
N GLY A 51 23.76 3.37 11.80
CA GLY A 51 23.68 2.65 10.52
C GLY A 51 22.25 2.49 9.97
N ARG A 52 22.11 1.63 8.97
CA ARG A 52 20.88 1.45 8.20
C ARG A 52 19.75 0.86 9.06
N GLY A 53 20.04 -0.19 9.82
CA GLY A 53 19.10 -0.82 10.76
C GLY A 53 18.62 0.15 11.84
N GLY A 54 19.49 1.06 12.30
CA GLY A 54 19.14 2.15 13.21
C GLY A 54 18.16 3.17 12.65
N GLY A 55 18.32 3.55 11.37
CA GLY A 55 17.37 4.40 10.67
C GLY A 55 15.99 3.75 10.51
N ILE A 56 15.95 2.46 10.17
CA ILE A 56 14.71 1.69 10.07
C ILE A 56 14.07 1.51 11.46
N ALA A 57 14.87 1.26 12.49
CA ALA A 57 14.45 1.16 13.88
C ALA A 57 13.77 2.45 14.37
N ALA A 58 14.41 3.58 14.11
CA ALA A 58 13.86 4.90 14.42
C ALA A 58 12.51 5.12 13.72
N ALA A 59 12.40 4.73 12.45
CA ALA A 59 11.16 4.82 11.69
C ALA A 59 10.03 3.93 12.25
N LEU A 60 10.36 2.72 12.73
CA LEU A 60 9.38 1.80 13.31
C LEU A 60 8.86 2.24 14.68
N ILE A 61 9.75 2.76 15.54
CA ILE A 61 9.39 3.18 16.90
C ILE A 61 8.70 4.54 16.88
N SER A 62 9.31 5.52 16.21
CA SER A 62 8.86 6.91 16.24
C SER A 62 7.93 7.25 15.08
N GLY A 63 7.82 6.42 14.04
CA GLY A 63 7.10 6.76 12.81
C GLY A 63 7.81 7.79 11.92
N ASP A 64 9.02 8.23 12.27
CA ASP A 64 9.82 9.17 11.48
C ASP A 64 10.67 8.44 10.44
N ARG A 65 10.34 8.63 9.15
CA ARG A 65 11.04 7.99 8.03
C ARG A 65 12.20 8.82 7.48
N SER A 66 12.50 9.98 8.06
CA SER A 66 13.55 10.88 7.57
C SER A 66 14.94 10.23 7.52
N ALA A 67 15.18 9.24 8.39
CA ALA A 67 16.46 8.53 8.50
C ALA A 67 16.59 7.31 7.58
N VAL A 68 15.55 6.91 6.85
CA VAL A 68 15.60 5.79 5.90
C VAL A 68 15.97 6.32 4.53
N ASP A 69 17.12 5.90 4.00
CA ASP A 69 17.57 6.32 2.67
C ASP A 69 16.64 5.84 1.56
N ARG A 70 16.58 6.61 0.45
CA ARG A 70 15.69 6.35 -0.68
C ARG A 70 15.94 4.98 -1.30
N ASP A 71 17.21 4.60 -1.42
CA ASP A 71 17.62 3.35 -2.05
C ASP A 71 17.14 2.14 -1.24
N THR A 72 17.32 2.16 0.08
CA THR A 72 16.81 1.11 0.99
C THR A 72 15.29 1.00 0.91
N ASN A 73 14.60 2.14 0.87
CA ASN A 73 13.16 2.17 0.73
C ASN A 73 12.74 1.49 -0.59
N GLU A 74 13.39 1.85 -1.71
CA GLU A 74 13.13 1.26 -3.02
C GLU A 74 13.44 -0.24 -3.07
N MET A 75 14.59 -0.67 -2.54
CA MET A 75 14.95 -2.09 -2.45
C MET A 75 13.93 -2.91 -1.65
N LEU A 76 13.47 -2.40 -0.51
CA LEU A 76 12.44 -3.07 0.30
C LEU A 76 11.09 -3.10 -0.41
N PHE A 77 10.69 -2.01 -1.08
CA PHE A 77 9.49 -2.02 -1.93
C PHE A 77 9.61 -3.04 -3.07
N ASN A 78 10.78 -3.13 -3.70
CA ASN A 78 11.02 -4.03 -4.82
C ASN A 78 10.99 -5.50 -4.39
N ALA A 79 11.50 -5.81 -3.19
CA ALA A 79 11.41 -7.12 -2.57
C ALA A 79 10.00 -7.44 -2.02
N GLY A 80 9.02 -6.53 -2.10
CA GLY A 80 7.68 -6.72 -1.55
C GLY A 80 7.60 -6.56 -0.01
N LEU A 81 8.67 -6.05 0.60
CA LEU A 81 8.81 -5.79 2.05
C LEU A 81 8.44 -4.34 2.44
N GLY A 82 7.98 -3.51 1.50
CA GLY A 82 7.66 -2.10 1.78
C GLY A 82 6.59 -1.88 2.87
N HIS A 83 5.73 -2.88 3.12
CA HIS A 83 4.75 -2.83 4.22
C HIS A 83 5.40 -2.87 5.61
N LEU A 84 6.64 -3.37 5.72
CA LEU A 84 7.41 -3.38 6.98
C LEU A 84 7.84 -1.97 7.39
N LEU A 85 8.08 -1.07 6.45
CA LEU A 85 8.51 0.32 6.73
C LEU A 85 7.39 1.22 7.24
N SER A 86 6.16 0.72 7.29
CA SER A 86 5.04 1.38 7.94
C SER A 86 4.82 0.75 9.30
N VAL A 87 4.47 1.59 10.29
CA VAL A 87 3.78 1.11 11.49
C VAL A 87 2.53 0.37 11.00
N SER A 88 2.61 -0.95 11.01
CA SER A 88 1.65 -1.86 10.38
C SER A 88 0.73 -2.46 11.43
N GLY A 89 -0.41 -3.00 10.99
CA GLY A 89 -1.33 -3.73 11.86
C GLY A 89 -0.69 -4.88 12.61
N ILE A 90 0.34 -5.49 12.00
CA ILE A 90 1.10 -6.58 12.59
C ILE A 90 1.85 -6.08 13.83
N HIS A 91 2.53 -4.93 13.78
CA HIS A 91 3.22 -4.36 14.94
C HIS A 91 2.25 -4.11 16.12
N MET A 92 1.08 -3.52 15.85
CA MET A 92 0.04 -3.29 16.87
C MET A 92 -0.50 -4.62 17.44
N SER A 93 -0.67 -5.62 16.58
CA SER A 93 -1.13 -6.95 16.99
C SER A 93 -0.09 -7.72 17.80
N ILE A 94 1.21 -7.57 17.49
CA ILE A 94 2.31 -8.19 18.24
C ILE A 94 2.46 -7.51 19.59
N VAL A 95 2.50 -6.18 19.64
CA VAL A 95 2.57 -5.42 20.90
C VAL A 95 1.38 -5.77 21.80
N GLY A 96 0.16 -5.68 21.27
CA GLY A 96 -1.05 -6.03 22.02
C GLY A 96 -1.07 -7.50 22.44
N GLY A 97 -0.72 -8.41 21.54
CA GLY A 97 -0.71 -9.85 21.78
C GLY A 97 0.33 -10.28 22.82
N LEU A 98 1.54 -9.71 22.76
CA LEU A 98 2.59 -10.00 23.73
C LEU A 98 2.24 -9.44 25.11
N VAL A 99 1.79 -8.18 25.19
CA VAL A 99 1.34 -7.60 26.48
C VAL A 99 0.18 -8.39 27.05
N PHE A 100 -0.78 -8.80 26.22
CA PHE A 100 -1.87 -9.68 26.61
C PHE A 100 -1.34 -11.01 27.18
N ALA A 101 -0.41 -11.68 26.50
CA ALA A 101 0.15 -12.95 26.93
C ALA A 101 0.95 -12.81 28.23
N LEU A 102 1.82 -11.81 28.34
CA LEU A 102 2.61 -11.52 29.55
C LEU A 102 1.73 -11.22 30.75
N LEU A 103 0.71 -10.38 30.58
CA LEU A 103 -0.25 -10.10 31.66
C LEU A 103 -1.08 -11.33 31.99
N LEU A 104 -1.53 -12.09 30.99
CA LEU A 104 -2.31 -13.29 31.23
C LEU A 104 -1.50 -14.32 32.03
N TRP A 105 -0.28 -14.63 31.61
CA TRP A 105 0.59 -15.59 32.29
C TRP A 105 1.03 -15.07 33.66
N GLY A 106 1.45 -13.81 33.76
CA GLY A 106 1.86 -13.16 35.01
C GLY A 106 0.75 -13.15 36.06
N LEU A 107 -0.47 -12.75 35.68
CA LEU A 107 -1.63 -12.76 36.58
C LEU A 107 -2.08 -14.19 36.91
N SER A 108 -1.86 -15.16 36.01
CA SER A 108 -2.20 -16.57 36.24
C SER A 108 -1.25 -17.27 37.20
N LEU A 109 0.01 -16.80 37.32
CA LEU A 109 0.97 -17.30 38.31
C LEU A 109 0.56 -16.95 39.75
N ILE A 110 -0.28 -15.92 39.93
CA ILE A 110 -0.76 -15.48 41.24
C ILE A 110 -2.10 -16.17 41.55
N ALA A 111 -2.04 -17.31 42.23
CA ALA A 111 -3.20 -18.14 42.57
C ALA A 111 -4.45 -17.38 43.09
N PRO A 112 -4.35 -16.46 44.07
CA PRO A 112 -5.53 -15.73 44.55
C PRO A 112 -6.14 -14.80 43.50
N LEU A 113 -5.35 -14.29 42.56
CA LEU A 113 -5.81 -13.40 41.50
C LEU A 113 -6.48 -14.19 40.37
N ALA A 114 -5.87 -15.32 39.98
CA ALA A 114 -6.41 -16.25 39.00
C ALA A 114 -7.78 -16.82 39.38
N LEU A 115 -8.00 -17.11 40.67
CA LEU A 115 -9.26 -17.69 41.17
C LEU A 115 -10.36 -16.66 41.44
N ARG A 116 -10.03 -15.39 41.71
CA ARG A 116 -11.00 -14.37 42.15
C ARG A 116 -11.37 -13.37 41.06
N TRP A 117 -10.49 -13.14 40.08
CA TRP A 117 -10.66 -12.12 39.05
C TRP A 117 -10.67 -12.72 37.64
N PRO A 118 -11.38 -12.09 36.69
CA PRO A 118 -11.34 -12.51 35.29
C PRO A 118 -9.99 -12.07 34.66
N VAL A 119 -8.91 -12.80 34.94
CA VAL A 119 -7.53 -12.47 34.50
C VAL A 119 -7.42 -12.23 33.00
N LYS A 120 -8.19 -12.98 32.19
CA LYS A 120 -8.27 -12.79 30.74
C LYS A 120 -8.80 -11.41 30.34
N LYS A 121 -9.80 -10.88 31.06
CA LYS A 121 -10.37 -9.55 30.78
C LYS A 121 -9.42 -8.45 31.25
N LEU A 122 -8.76 -8.62 32.39
CA LEU A 122 -7.73 -7.70 32.87
C LEU A 122 -6.55 -7.62 31.90
N ALA A 123 -6.07 -8.76 31.41
CA ALA A 123 -5.02 -8.80 30.40
C ALA A 123 -5.45 -8.10 29.09
N ALA A 124 -6.70 -8.26 28.66
CA ALA A 124 -7.23 -7.57 27.47
C ALA A 124 -7.29 -6.04 27.66
N ILE A 125 -7.65 -5.55 28.86
CA ILE A 125 -7.62 -4.12 29.19
C ILE A 125 -6.19 -3.58 29.15
N GLY A 126 -5.24 -4.30 29.77
CA GLY A 126 -3.83 -3.90 29.76
C GLY A 126 -3.22 -3.88 28.35
N ALA A 127 -3.56 -4.87 27.52
CA ALA A 127 -3.15 -4.91 26.12
C ALA A 127 -3.74 -3.74 25.32
N LEU A 128 -5.01 -3.41 25.52
CA LEU A 128 -5.65 -2.25 24.87
C LEU A 128 -4.98 -0.93 25.29
N ALA A 129 -4.65 -0.78 26.57
CA ALA A 129 -3.92 0.38 27.08
C ALA A 129 -2.51 0.49 26.46
N ALA A 130 -1.79 -0.62 26.34
CA ALA A 130 -0.46 -0.63 25.71
C ALA A 130 -0.52 -0.26 24.22
N VAL A 131 -1.49 -0.79 23.48
CA VAL A 131 -1.69 -0.47 22.05
C VAL A 131 -2.13 1.00 21.88
N ALA A 132 -2.94 1.54 22.80
CA ALA A 132 -3.28 2.97 22.82
C ALA A 132 -2.06 3.86 23.08
N ALA A 133 -1.20 3.48 24.03
CA ALA A 133 0.05 4.19 24.29
C ALA A 133 0.97 4.19 23.07
N TYR A 134 1.11 3.03 22.41
CA TYR A 134 1.93 2.91 21.21
C TYR A 134 1.38 3.73 20.02
N LEU A 135 0.05 3.85 19.87
CA LEU A 135 -0.56 4.73 18.87
C LEU A 135 -0.16 6.21 19.05
N ILE A 136 -0.09 6.66 20.31
CA ILE A 136 0.30 8.05 20.63
C ILE A 136 1.78 8.25 20.29
N VAL A 137 2.65 7.32 20.71
CA VAL A 137 4.10 7.40 20.48
C VAL A 137 4.44 7.33 18.99
N SER A 138 3.76 6.47 18.22
CA SER A 138 3.95 6.33 16.77
C SER A 138 3.41 7.50 15.94
N GLY A 139 2.73 8.48 16.57
CA GLY A 139 2.36 9.75 15.93
C GLY A 139 0.98 9.80 15.26
N ILE A 140 0.03 8.94 15.67
CA ILE A 140 -1.37 8.91 15.20
C ILE A 140 -1.50 9.15 13.68
N ASN A 141 -0.82 8.32 12.89
CA ASN A 141 -1.05 8.29 11.44
C ASN A 141 -2.25 7.41 11.09
N VAL A 142 -2.82 7.58 9.89
CA VAL A 142 -4.01 6.83 9.45
C VAL A 142 -3.80 5.31 9.50
N PRO A 143 -2.68 4.74 9.03
CA PRO A 143 -2.41 3.31 9.15
C PRO A 143 -2.39 2.76 10.58
N ALA A 144 -1.76 3.48 11.52
CA ALA A 144 -1.69 3.11 12.92
C ALA A 144 -3.07 3.19 13.58
N LEU A 145 -3.89 4.19 13.21
CA LEU A 145 -5.25 4.33 13.74
C LEU A 145 -6.16 3.16 13.31
N ARG A 146 -6.11 2.74 12.04
CA ARG A 146 -6.86 1.57 11.56
C ARG A 146 -6.45 0.31 12.33
N SER A 147 -5.15 0.12 12.48
CA SER A 147 -4.56 -0.99 13.22
C SER A 147 -5.01 -1.01 14.68
N PHE A 148 -5.03 0.16 15.32
CA PHE A 148 -5.55 0.33 16.68
C PHE A 148 -7.04 -0.02 16.76
N VAL A 149 -7.88 0.45 15.83
CA VAL A 149 -9.33 0.13 15.82
C VAL A 149 -9.54 -1.37 15.69
N MET A 150 -8.78 -2.05 14.83
CA MET A 150 -8.85 -3.51 14.69
C MET A 150 -8.45 -4.22 15.99
N ALA A 151 -7.36 -3.79 16.63
CA ALA A 151 -6.95 -4.31 17.94
C ALA A 151 -8.02 -4.06 19.02
N ALA A 152 -8.62 -2.87 19.05
CA ALA A 152 -9.67 -2.50 19.98
C ALA A 152 -10.93 -3.35 19.80
N VAL A 153 -11.32 -3.66 18.56
CA VAL A 153 -12.43 -4.57 18.28
C VAL A 153 -12.09 -6.00 18.72
N ALA A 154 -10.87 -6.47 18.47
CA ALA A 154 -10.43 -7.80 18.88
C ALA A 154 -10.38 -7.97 20.42
N PHE A 155 -9.75 -7.04 21.13
CA PHE A 155 -9.73 -7.04 22.60
C PHE A 155 -11.12 -6.77 23.20
N GLY A 156 -11.91 -5.90 22.58
CA GLY A 156 -13.32 -5.68 22.95
C GLY A 156 -14.16 -6.94 22.82
N ALA A 157 -13.95 -7.75 21.78
CA ALA A 157 -14.57 -9.05 21.63
C ALA A 157 -14.18 -10.00 22.77
N ILE A 158 -12.91 -10.02 23.20
CA ILE A 158 -12.47 -10.79 24.38
C ILE A 158 -13.22 -10.33 25.64
N LEU A 159 -13.39 -9.03 25.86
CA LEU A 159 -14.12 -8.49 27.01
C LEU A 159 -15.62 -8.89 27.00
N LEU A 160 -16.18 -9.01 25.81
CA LEU A 160 -17.57 -9.45 25.54
C LEU A 160 -17.72 -10.98 25.49
N ASP A 161 -16.67 -11.75 25.75
CA ASP A 161 -16.65 -13.22 25.63
C ASP A 161 -17.07 -13.70 24.23
N ARG A 162 -16.71 -12.94 23.20
CA ARG A 162 -16.89 -13.24 21.77
C ARG A 162 -15.55 -13.64 21.13
N PRO A 163 -15.58 -14.38 20.00
CA PRO A 163 -14.37 -14.68 19.25
C PRO A 163 -13.67 -13.39 18.78
N ALA A 164 -12.41 -13.21 19.14
CA ALA A 164 -11.61 -12.03 18.79
C ALA A 164 -11.35 -11.92 17.28
N ILE A 165 -11.18 -13.05 16.61
CA ILE A 165 -10.93 -13.16 15.17
C ILE A 165 -12.21 -13.69 14.52
N SER A 166 -12.92 -12.84 13.77
CA SER A 166 -14.12 -13.23 13.02
C SER A 166 -14.43 -12.24 11.89
N MET A 167 -15.11 -12.71 10.85
CA MET A 167 -15.59 -11.84 9.76
C MET A 167 -16.50 -10.71 10.26
N ARG A 168 -17.33 -11.00 11.27
CA ARG A 168 -18.21 -9.99 11.89
C ARG A 168 -17.42 -8.92 12.63
N GLY A 169 -16.37 -9.31 13.35
CA GLY A 169 -15.46 -8.37 14.00
C GLY A 169 -14.75 -7.48 12.98
N LEU A 170 -14.29 -8.07 11.88
CA LEU A 170 -13.68 -7.30 10.78
C LEU A 170 -14.66 -6.30 10.16
N GLY A 171 -15.91 -6.71 9.89
CA GLY A 171 -16.95 -5.82 9.38
C GLY A 171 -17.29 -4.68 10.34
N LEU A 172 -17.33 -4.95 11.66
CA LEU A 172 -17.51 -3.90 12.67
C LEU A 172 -16.34 -2.91 12.69
N ALA A 173 -15.11 -3.41 12.62
CA ALA A 173 -13.92 -2.55 12.55
C ALA A 173 -13.95 -1.67 11.28
N ALA A 174 -14.32 -2.22 10.13
CA ALA A 174 -14.48 -1.46 8.89
C ALA A 174 -15.53 -0.35 9.05
N LEU A 175 -16.70 -0.68 9.60
CA LEU A 175 -17.78 0.27 9.82
C LEU A 175 -17.36 1.42 10.74
N ILE A 176 -16.65 1.12 11.83
CA ILE A 176 -16.14 2.14 12.76
C ILE A 176 -15.13 3.06 12.06
N VAL A 177 -14.19 2.50 11.31
CA VAL A 177 -13.18 3.31 10.59
C VAL A 177 -13.85 4.22 9.56
N VAL A 178 -14.78 3.70 8.76
CA VAL A 178 -15.49 4.48 7.73
C VAL A 178 -16.41 5.53 8.34
N ALA A 179 -17.03 5.25 9.50
CA ALA A 179 -17.85 6.24 10.21
C ALA A 179 -17.02 7.40 10.78
N LEU A 180 -15.76 7.14 11.18
CA LEU A 180 -14.86 8.16 11.69
C LEU A 180 -14.15 8.93 10.57
N PHE A 181 -13.77 8.23 9.48
CA PHE A 181 -12.99 8.75 8.36
C PHE A 181 -13.54 8.17 7.04
N PRO A 182 -14.64 8.73 6.49
CA PRO A 182 -15.25 8.21 5.27
C PRO A 182 -14.31 8.21 4.06
N GLU A 183 -13.37 9.16 4.01
CA GLU A 183 -12.35 9.28 2.97
C GLU A 183 -11.35 8.11 2.96
N SER A 184 -11.21 7.40 4.10
CA SER A 184 -10.26 6.29 4.24
C SER A 184 -10.52 5.14 3.26
N VAL A 185 -11.75 4.98 2.77
CA VAL A 185 -12.12 3.95 1.78
C VAL A 185 -11.35 4.12 0.47
N LEU A 186 -10.97 5.35 0.11
CA LEU A 186 -10.21 5.65 -1.09
C LEU A 186 -8.71 5.42 -0.92
N GLU A 187 -8.24 5.23 0.31
CA GLU A 187 -6.82 5.03 0.58
C GLU A 187 -6.40 3.59 0.25
N PRO A 188 -5.32 3.40 -0.54
CA PRO A 188 -4.79 2.07 -0.84
C PRO A 188 -4.48 1.26 0.43
N GLY A 189 -3.98 1.91 1.47
CA GLY A 189 -3.64 1.26 2.73
C GLY A 189 -4.85 0.68 3.47
N PHE A 190 -6.03 1.30 3.38
CA PHE A 190 -7.26 0.76 3.97
C PHE A 190 -7.66 -0.49 3.21
N GLN A 191 -7.72 -0.37 1.89
CA GLN A 191 -8.13 -1.44 0.99
C GLN A 191 -7.25 -2.68 1.16
N MET A 192 -5.92 -2.52 1.12
CA MET A 192 -4.97 -3.63 1.29
C MET A 192 -5.06 -4.28 2.68
N SER A 193 -5.17 -3.49 3.75
CA SER A 193 -5.22 -4.01 5.12
C SER A 193 -6.48 -4.87 5.37
N PHE A 194 -7.64 -4.38 4.92
CA PHE A 194 -8.89 -5.10 5.07
C PHE A 194 -8.98 -6.31 4.14
N ALA A 195 -8.44 -6.22 2.91
CA ALA A 195 -8.34 -7.33 1.98
C ALA A 195 -7.49 -8.49 2.55
N ALA A 196 -6.27 -8.19 3.02
CA ALA A 196 -5.40 -9.17 3.64
C ALA A 196 -6.05 -9.82 4.87
N THR A 197 -6.59 -9.01 5.78
CA THR A 197 -7.19 -9.54 7.02
C THR A 197 -8.42 -10.39 6.72
N MET A 198 -9.27 -9.97 5.77
CA MET A 198 -10.43 -10.75 5.34
C MET A 198 -9.99 -12.12 4.79
N ALA A 199 -9.01 -12.15 3.90
CA ALA A 199 -8.49 -13.39 3.33
C ALA A 199 -7.88 -14.32 4.40
N LEU A 200 -7.14 -13.76 5.36
CA LEU A 200 -6.56 -14.53 6.47
C LEU A 200 -7.62 -15.06 7.45
N VAL A 201 -8.66 -14.27 7.75
CA VAL A 201 -9.80 -14.73 8.58
C VAL A 201 -10.55 -15.84 7.85
N ALA A 202 -10.80 -15.71 6.54
CA ALA A 202 -11.45 -16.75 5.73
C ALA A 202 -10.62 -18.03 5.72
N LEU A 203 -9.31 -17.90 5.51
CA LEU A 203 -8.37 -19.01 5.55
C LEU A 203 -8.39 -19.72 6.91
N PHE A 204 -8.35 -18.96 8.01
CA PHE A 204 -8.40 -19.52 9.36
C PHE A 204 -9.72 -20.25 9.62
N GLU A 205 -10.86 -19.68 9.21
CA GLU A 205 -12.17 -20.34 9.31
C GLU A 205 -12.22 -21.64 8.47
N MET A 206 -11.56 -21.68 7.32
CA MET A 206 -11.50 -22.85 6.44
C MET A 206 -10.57 -23.95 6.96
N LEU A 207 -9.43 -23.58 7.56
CA LEU A 207 -8.47 -24.52 8.14
C LEU A 207 -8.90 -25.08 9.51
N LYS A 208 -9.87 -24.42 10.15
CA LYS A 208 -10.38 -24.87 11.45
C LYS A 208 -11.09 -26.22 11.29
N ARG A 209 -10.49 -27.26 11.85
CA ARG A 209 -11.07 -28.62 11.88
C ARG A 209 -12.46 -28.60 12.51
N ALA A 210 -13.37 -29.41 11.95
CA ALA A 210 -14.66 -29.63 12.58
C ALA A 210 -14.46 -30.24 13.98
N PRO A 211 -15.25 -29.86 15.00
CA PRO A 211 -15.08 -30.35 16.38
C PRO A 211 -15.13 -31.88 16.54
N HIS A 212 -15.60 -32.61 15.52
CA HIS A 212 -15.82 -34.05 15.52
C HIS A 212 -14.84 -34.84 14.64
N GLU A 213 -13.81 -34.19 14.08
CA GLU A 213 -12.75 -34.92 13.37
C GLU A 213 -11.87 -35.69 14.37
N PRO A 214 -11.69 -37.02 14.21
CA PRO A 214 -10.84 -37.79 15.09
C PRO A 214 -9.40 -37.24 15.03
N ALA A 215 -8.77 -37.08 16.19
CA ALA A 215 -7.37 -36.70 16.26
C ALA A 215 -6.54 -37.74 15.49
N LEU A 216 -5.73 -37.28 14.52
CA LEU A 216 -4.79 -38.15 13.82
C LEU A 216 -3.90 -38.87 14.85
N PRO A 217 -3.58 -40.16 14.64
CA PRO A 217 -2.69 -40.89 15.54
C PRO A 217 -1.39 -40.12 15.71
N ALA A 218 -1.00 -39.88 16.97
CA ALA A 218 0.21 -39.15 17.30
C ALA A 218 1.41 -39.94 16.76
N PRO A 219 2.18 -39.41 15.80
CA PRO A 219 3.38 -40.07 15.34
C PRO A 219 4.40 -40.13 16.49
N GLY A 220 5.34 -41.08 16.45
CA GLY A 220 6.47 -41.11 17.40
C GLY A 220 7.22 -39.76 17.46
N PRO A 221 7.97 -39.46 18.53
CA PRO A 221 8.46 -38.11 18.85
C PRO A 221 9.26 -37.45 17.71
N LEU A 222 10.06 -38.23 16.98
CA LEU A 222 10.84 -37.76 15.81
C LEU A 222 9.92 -37.36 14.63
N ILE A 223 8.96 -38.22 14.30
CA ILE A 223 8.02 -37.99 13.19
C ILE A 223 7.03 -36.86 13.57
N GLY A 224 6.63 -36.77 14.84
CA GLY A 224 5.80 -35.70 15.38
C GLY A 224 6.47 -34.32 15.29
N ALA A 225 7.76 -34.25 15.64
CA ALA A 225 8.56 -33.02 15.49
C ALA A 225 8.69 -32.61 14.02
N MET A 226 9.00 -33.55 13.12
CA MET A 226 9.10 -33.28 11.68
C MET A 226 7.75 -32.82 11.09
N GLN A 227 6.64 -33.44 11.50
CA GLN A 227 5.29 -33.00 11.12
C GLN A 227 4.94 -31.61 11.66
N SER A 228 5.37 -31.27 12.86
CA SER A 228 5.13 -29.94 13.44
C SER A 228 5.90 -28.85 12.69
N ILE A 229 7.16 -29.10 12.35
CA ILE A 229 8.00 -28.16 11.59
C ILE A 229 7.43 -27.95 10.18
N THR A 230 7.14 -29.05 9.47
CA THR A 230 6.55 -28.98 8.11
C THR A 230 5.20 -28.28 8.08
N ARG A 231 4.33 -28.53 9.07
CA ARG A 231 3.06 -27.78 9.21
C ARG A 231 3.29 -26.30 9.53
N GLY A 232 4.27 -25.97 10.38
CA GLY A 232 4.62 -24.60 10.71
C GLY A 232 5.10 -23.82 9.48
N VAL A 233 6.09 -24.36 8.76
CA VAL A 233 6.61 -23.74 7.52
C VAL A 233 5.51 -23.64 6.47
N GLY A 234 4.73 -24.70 6.27
CA GLY A 234 3.59 -24.69 5.34
C GLY A 234 2.54 -23.63 5.69
N ALA A 235 2.26 -23.41 6.98
CA ALA A 235 1.34 -22.37 7.43
C ALA A 235 1.86 -20.96 7.13
N VAL A 236 3.15 -20.68 7.38
CA VAL A 236 3.75 -19.37 7.08
C VAL A 236 3.70 -19.09 5.57
N ILE A 237 4.08 -20.06 4.74
CA ILE A 237 4.02 -19.93 3.28
C ILE A 237 2.58 -19.65 2.83
N LEU A 238 1.61 -20.39 3.36
CA LEU A 238 0.20 -20.25 2.99
C LEU A 238 -0.36 -18.88 3.40
N ILE A 239 -0.03 -18.40 4.61
CA ILE A 239 -0.41 -17.06 5.10
C ILE A 239 0.16 -15.98 4.18
N SER A 240 1.46 -16.03 3.89
CA SER A 240 2.12 -15.06 3.03
C SER A 240 1.56 -15.06 1.60
N LEU A 241 1.29 -16.24 1.04
CA LEU A 241 0.70 -16.38 -0.28
C LEU A 241 -0.73 -15.80 -0.32
N VAL A 242 -1.58 -16.16 0.65
CA VAL A 242 -2.97 -15.69 0.68
C VAL A 242 -3.06 -14.19 0.93
N ALA A 243 -2.22 -13.65 1.82
CA ALA A 243 -2.15 -12.21 2.05
C ALA A 243 -1.63 -11.45 0.82
N GLY A 244 -0.59 -11.98 0.16
CA GLY A 244 -0.05 -11.43 -1.09
C GLY A 244 -1.11 -11.38 -2.19
N LEU A 245 -1.71 -12.53 -2.54
CA LEU A 245 -2.75 -12.62 -3.57
C LEU A 245 -3.97 -11.73 -3.28
N ALA A 246 -4.34 -11.55 -2.01
CA ALA A 246 -5.43 -10.66 -1.63
C ALA A 246 -5.08 -9.17 -1.80
N THR A 247 -3.80 -8.79 -1.71
CA THR A 247 -3.34 -7.40 -1.79
C THR A 247 -2.80 -7.01 -3.16
N ASP A 248 -2.35 -7.97 -3.96
CA ASP A 248 -1.77 -7.74 -5.30
C ASP A 248 -2.67 -6.93 -6.25
N PRO A 249 -3.99 -7.17 -6.37
CA PRO A 249 -4.83 -6.36 -7.26
C PRO A 249 -4.83 -4.87 -6.89
N PHE A 250 -4.76 -4.58 -5.58
CA PHE A 250 -4.68 -3.21 -5.08
C PHE A 250 -3.29 -2.62 -5.30
N ALA A 251 -2.23 -3.41 -5.12
CA ALA A 251 -0.87 -2.98 -5.36
C ALA A 251 -0.64 -2.63 -6.84
N VAL A 252 -1.12 -3.48 -7.75
CA VAL A 252 -1.06 -3.24 -9.20
C VAL A 252 -1.92 -2.04 -9.60
N TYR A 253 -3.12 -1.90 -9.05
CA TYR A 253 -4.01 -0.78 -9.40
C TYR A 253 -3.50 0.58 -8.93
N HIS A 254 -2.93 0.67 -7.72
CA HIS A 254 -2.50 1.95 -7.15
C HIS A 254 -1.05 2.29 -7.42
N PHE A 255 -0.17 1.29 -7.39
CA PHE A 255 1.28 1.48 -7.49
C PHE A 255 1.88 0.95 -8.80
N GLN A 256 1.12 0.19 -9.60
CA GLN A 256 1.58 -0.37 -10.88
C GLN A 256 2.82 -1.25 -10.74
N ARG A 257 2.94 -1.91 -9.58
CA ARG A 257 4.06 -2.76 -9.22
C ARG A 257 3.55 -4.11 -8.78
N PHE A 258 4.20 -5.15 -9.26
CA PHE A 258 4.02 -6.52 -8.82
C PHE A 258 5.40 -7.07 -8.42
N SER A 259 5.56 -7.45 -7.16
CA SER A 259 6.83 -7.96 -6.64
C SER A 259 6.86 -9.48 -6.74
N ILE A 260 7.73 -10.00 -7.60
CA ILE A 260 7.83 -11.45 -7.85
C ILE A 260 8.43 -12.18 -6.64
N TYR A 261 9.35 -11.52 -5.93
CA TYR A 261 10.04 -12.10 -4.78
C TYR A 261 9.38 -11.78 -3.43
N SER A 262 8.16 -11.25 -3.42
CA SER A 262 7.45 -10.94 -2.18
C SER A 262 7.31 -12.17 -1.27
N LEU A 263 6.96 -13.34 -1.82
CA LEU A 263 6.81 -14.57 -1.04
C LEU A 263 8.11 -15.03 -0.35
N PRO A 264 9.23 -15.27 -1.07
CA PRO A 264 10.48 -15.68 -0.42
C PRO A 264 11.06 -14.60 0.49
N ALA A 265 10.92 -13.31 0.14
CA ALA A 265 11.37 -12.23 1.01
C ALA A 265 10.59 -12.20 2.33
N ASN A 266 9.25 -12.32 2.28
CA ASN A 266 8.41 -12.36 3.47
C ASN A 266 8.66 -13.60 4.34
N LEU A 267 8.90 -14.77 3.72
CA LEU A 267 9.21 -16.00 4.44
C LEU A 267 10.47 -15.87 5.32
N LEU A 268 11.43 -15.04 4.91
CA LEU A 268 12.66 -14.79 5.64
C LEU A 268 12.54 -13.60 6.59
N ALA A 269 11.95 -12.49 6.15
CA ALA A 269 11.88 -11.24 6.90
C ALA A 269 10.85 -11.29 8.05
N GLU A 270 9.68 -11.90 7.85
CA GLU A 270 8.59 -11.87 8.82
C GLU A 270 8.94 -12.58 10.15
N PRO A 271 9.63 -13.75 10.15
CA PRO A 271 10.11 -14.36 11.38
C PRO A 271 11.13 -13.49 12.12
N ILE A 272 12.04 -12.82 11.40
CA ILE A 272 13.02 -11.91 12.01
C ILE A 272 12.29 -10.75 12.67
N LEU A 273 11.30 -10.17 11.99
CA LEU A 273 10.48 -9.09 12.55
C LEU A 273 9.74 -9.55 13.82
N SER A 274 9.10 -10.70 13.75
CA SER A 274 8.22 -11.20 14.82
C SER A 274 8.97 -11.71 16.04
N PHE A 275 10.11 -12.38 15.86
CA PHE A 275 10.85 -13.04 16.94
C PHE A 275 12.08 -12.29 17.43
N LEU A 276 12.65 -11.38 16.62
CA LEU A 276 13.81 -10.57 17.03
C LEU A 276 13.41 -9.11 17.20
N VAL A 277 12.90 -8.46 16.15
CA VAL A 277 12.65 -7.00 16.15
C VAL A 277 11.61 -6.62 17.21
N ALA A 278 10.43 -7.24 17.18
CA ALA A 278 9.35 -6.86 18.09
C ALA A 278 9.66 -7.15 19.59
N PRO A 279 10.20 -8.33 19.98
CA PRO A 279 10.62 -8.55 21.35
C PRO A 279 11.73 -7.60 21.80
N ALA A 280 12.70 -7.30 20.92
CA ALA A 280 13.76 -6.34 21.21
C ALA A 280 13.21 -4.91 21.39
N ALA A 281 12.25 -4.48 20.57
CA ALA A 281 11.58 -3.20 20.73
C ALA A 281 10.85 -3.07 22.08
N ILE A 282 10.17 -4.14 22.52
CA ILE A 282 9.47 -4.17 23.81
C ILE A 282 10.47 -4.21 24.97
N ALA A 283 11.54 -5.01 24.85
CA ALA A 283 12.62 -5.02 25.83
C ALA A 283 13.26 -3.63 25.96
N ALA A 284 13.54 -2.95 24.84
CA ALA A 284 14.04 -1.58 24.85
C ALA A 284 13.07 -0.62 25.56
N ALA A 285 11.77 -0.71 25.28
CA ALA A 285 10.76 0.12 25.94
C ALA A 285 10.67 -0.13 27.45
N VAL A 286 10.80 -1.38 27.90
CA VAL A 286 10.78 -1.75 29.33
C VAL A 286 12.07 -1.35 30.04
N LEU A 287 13.22 -1.43 29.36
CA LEU A 287 14.54 -1.13 29.91
C LEU A 287 14.91 0.35 29.84
N ALA A 288 14.25 1.13 29.00
CA ALA A 288 14.50 2.57 28.82
C ALA A 288 14.42 3.40 30.11
N PRO A 289 13.43 3.23 31.01
CA PRO A 289 13.38 3.97 32.27
C PRO A 289 14.56 3.70 33.21
N PHE A 290 15.27 2.58 33.01
CA PHE A 290 16.43 2.19 33.80
C PHE A 290 17.77 2.54 33.12
N GLY A 291 17.74 3.19 31.95
CA GLY A 291 18.94 3.49 31.16
C GLY A 291 19.59 2.26 30.50
N LEU A 292 18.88 1.14 30.38
CA LEU A 292 19.40 -0.13 29.86
C LEU A 292 18.83 -0.52 28.48
N ALA A 293 18.28 0.44 27.73
CA ALA A 293 17.66 0.16 26.43
C ALA A 293 18.65 -0.18 25.32
N GLU A 294 19.91 0.26 25.43
CA GLU A 294 20.90 0.19 24.36
C GLU A 294 21.12 -1.24 23.81
N PRO A 295 21.35 -2.29 24.62
CA PRO A 295 21.55 -3.65 24.09
C PRO A 295 20.33 -4.16 23.30
N ALA A 296 19.13 -3.83 23.76
CA ALA A 296 17.90 -4.21 23.07
C ALA A 296 17.72 -3.46 21.75
N LEU A 297 18.08 -2.17 21.71
CA LEU A 297 18.07 -1.37 20.48
C LEU A 297 19.10 -1.88 19.46
N GLN A 298 20.29 -2.31 19.91
CA GLN A 298 21.31 -2.88 19.04
C GLN A 298 20.89 -4.22 18.43
N ILE A 299 20.25 -5.10 19.21
CA ILE A 299 19.65 -6.35 18.70
C ILE A 299 18.60 -6.03 17.65
N MET A 300 17.71 -5.06 17.94
CA MET A 300 16.67 -4.65 17.01
C MET A 300 17.26 -4.11 15.70
N ALA A 301 18.25 -3.22 15.77
CA ALA A 301 18.91 -2.66 14.60
C ALA A 301 19.64 -3.73 13.78
N SER A 302 20.37 -4.64 14.42
CA SER A 302 21.05 -5.75 13.74
C SER A 302 20.07 -6.68 13.01
N ALA A 303 18.91 -6.95 13.61
CA ALA A 303 17.84 -7.70 12.97
C ALA A 303 17.23 -6.95 11.76
N LEU A 304 17.13 -5.62 11.85
CA LEU A 304 16.66 -4.79 10.74
C LEU A 304 17.69 -4.64 9.62
N ASP A 305 18.99 -4.65 9.93
CA ASP A 305 20.04 -4.75 8.92
C ASP A 305 19.96 -6.07 8.14
N LEU A 306 19.64 -7.17 8.82
CA LEU A 306 19.39 -8.45 8.15
C LEU A 306 18.15 -8.38 7.23
N ILE A 307 17.07 -7.74 7.65
CA ILE A 307 15.89 -7.50 6.79
C ILE A 307 16.26 -6.61 5.60
N ALA A 308 17.07 -5.57 5.80
CA ALA A 308 17.55 -4.71 4.73
C ALA A 308 18.43 -5.50 3.73
N ALA A 309 19.29 -6.41 4.20
CA ALA A 309 20.10 -7.27 3.33
C ALA A 309 19.25 -8.26 2.52
N ILE A 310 18.16 -8.80 3.10
CA ILE A 310 17.16 -9.58 2.37
C ILE A 310 16.51 -8.72 1.28
N GLY A 311 16.09 -7.50 1.64
CA GLY A 311 15.55 -6.50 0.72
C GLY A 311 16.49 -6.21 -0.45
N GLN A 312 17.77 -6.00 -0.16
CA GLN A 312 18.80 -5.78 -1.18
C GLN A 312 18.92 -7.01 -2.11
N THR A 313 19.04 -8.21 -1.54
CA THR A 313 19.21 -9.46 -2.30
C THR A 313 18.09 -9.69 -3.32
N PHE A 314 16.84 -9.41 -2.96
CA PHE A 314 15.70 -9.62 -3.84
C PHE A 314 15.32 -8.37 -4.66
N GLY A 315 15.54 -7.18 -4.12
CA GLY A 315 15.12 -5.90 -4.69
C GLY A 315 16.05 -5.31 -5.73
N GLU A 316 17.34 -5.68 -5.73
CA GLU A 316 18.31 -5.26 -6.76
C GLU A 316 18.18 -6.07 -8.06
N ARG A 317 17.49 -7.23 -8.02
CA ARG A 317 17.31 -8.04 -9.22
C ARG A 317 16.40 -7.31 -10.22
N PRO A 318 16.77 -7.26 -11.51
CA PRO A 318 15.96 -6.58 -12.54
C PRO A 318 14.57 -7.21 -12.70
N GLU A 319 14.42 -8.48 -12.33
CA GLU A 319 13.16 -9.23 -12.33
C GLU A 319 12.34 -9.02 -11.04
N GLY A 320 12.89 -8.36 -10.02
CA GLY A 320 12.25 -8.27 -8.70
C GLY A 320 10.91 -7.52 -8.71
N VAL A 321 10.79 -6.53 -9.59
CA VAL A 321 9.54 -5.80 -9.82
C VAL A 321 9.15 -5.87 -11.28
N ARG A 322 7.94 -6.38 -11.51
CA ARG A 322 7.27 -6.22 -12.79
C ARG A 322 6.37 -5.00 -12.71
N ALA A 323 6.69 -3.98 -13.50
CA ALA A 323 5.78 -2.88 -13.73
C ALA A 323 4.63 -3.39 -14.63
N LEU A 324 3.40 -3.17 -14.20
CA LEU A 324 2.20 -3.55 -14.93
C LEU A 324 1.40 -2.29 -15.25
N PRO A 325 0.92 -2.11 -16.48
CA PRO A 325 0.06 -0.99 -16.83
C PRO A 325 -1.12 -0.87 -15.87
N ARG A 326 -1.58 0.36 -15.64
CA ARG A 326 -2.74 0.57 -14.75
C ARG A 326 -3.93 -0.25 -15.26
N PRO A 327 -4.51 -1.15 -14.45
CA PRO A 327 -5.68 -1.90 -14.85
C PRO A 327 -6.88 -0.97 -15.05
N PRO A 328 -7.79 -1.28 -15.99
CA PRO A 328 -9.08 -0.62 -16.07
C PRO A 328 -9.86 -0.75 -14.76
N ASP A 329 -10.65 0.26 -14.43
CA ASP A 329 -11.44 0.30 -13.19
C ASP A 329 -12.37 -0.93 -13.07
N GLY A 330 -12.97 -1.37 -14.17
CA GLY A 330 -13.80 -2.58 -14.20
C GLY A 330 -13.04 -3.87 -13.84
N ALA A 331 -11.81 -4.02 -14.30
CA ALA A 331 -10.99 -5.19 -14.00
C ALA A 331 -10.62 -5.24 -12.51
N PHE A 332 -10.25 -4.07 -11.96
CA PHE A 332 -10.01 -3.92 -10.53
C PHE A 332 -11.25 -4.27 -9.69
N VAL A 333 -12.42 -3.72 -10.03
CA VAL A 333 -13.68 -3.99 -9.32
C VAL A 333 -14.03 -5.49 -9.36
N LEU A 334 -13.86 -6.15 -10.50
CA LEU A 334 -14.09 -7.59 -10.63
C LEU A 334 -13.17 -8.41 -9.72
N CYS A 335 -11.88 -8.04 -9.62
CA CYS A 335 -10.95 -8.68 -8.68
C CYS A 335 -11.35 -8.46 -7.21
N VAL A 336 -11.85 -7.27 -6.85
CA VAL A 336 -12.36 -7.00 -5.50
C VAL A 336 -13.61 -7.84 -5.20
N ILE A 337 -14.55 -7.92 -6.15
CA ILE A 337 -15.74 -8.77 -6.03
C ILE A 337 -15.32 -10.24 -5.90
N ALA A 338 -14.37 -10.71 -6.69
CA ALA A 338 -13.84 -12.06 -6.62
C ALA A 338 -13.30 -12.40 -5.22
N LEU A 339 -12.51 -11.49 -4.64
CA LEU A 339 -11.94 -11.66 -3.30
C LEU A 339 -13.04 -11.71 -2.23
N ILE A 340 -13.97 -10.75 -2.24
CA ILE A 340 -15.09 -10.70 -1.29
C ILE A 340 -15.95 -11.97 -1.43
N TRP A 341 -16.25 -12.38 -2.66
CA TRP A 341 -17.06 -13.56 -2.94
C TRP A 341 -16.41 -14.84 -2.41
N ALA A 342 -15.11 -15.02 -2.68
CA ALA A 342 -14.36 -16.18 -2.22
C ALA A 342 -14.24 -16.23 -0.68
N CYS A 343 -14.18 -15.07 -0.01
CA CYS A 343 -14.04 -15.00 1.44
C CYS A 343 -15.38 -15.14 2.20
N LEU A 344 -16.49 -14.69 1.62
CA LEU A 344 -17.79 -14.67 2.32
C LEU A 344 -18.62 -15.93 2.07
N TRP A 345 -18.58 -16.49 0.86
CA TRP A 345 -19.38 -17.67 0.53
C TRP A 345 -18.68 -18.97 0.94
N ARG A 346 -19.47 -19.96 1.36
CA ARG A 346 -18.99 -21.28 1.80
C ARG A 346 -19.33 -22.37 0.77
N GLY A 347 -18.60 -23.48 0.82
CA GLY A 347 -18.86 -24.65 -0.03
C GLY A 347 -18.43 -24.44 -1.50
N ALA A 348 -19.23 -24.96 -2.44
CA ALA A 348 -18.95 -24.83 -3.88
C ALA A 348 -19.16 -23.41 -4.40
N LEU A 349 -20.04 -22.63 -3.76
CA LEU A 349 -20.40 -21.29 -4.23
C LEU A 349 -19.22 -20.31 -4.19
N ARG A 350 -18.21 -20.55 -3.34
CA ARG A 350 -16.96 -19.76 -3.30
C ARG A 350 -16.23 -19.72 -4.64
N TRP A 351 -16.35 -20.79 -5.44
CA TRP A 351 -15.70 -20.87 -6.76
C TRP A 351 -16.28 -19.90 -7.78
N GLY A 352 -17.46 -19.30 -7.51
CA GLY A 352 -17.94 -18.15 -8.28
C GLY A 352 -16.94 -16.98 -8.27
N GLY A 353 -16.13 -16.85 -7.21
CA GLY A 353 -15.04 -15.87 -7.16
C GLY A 353 -13.99 -16.10 -8.25
N ALA A 354 -13.70 -17.35 -8.62
CA ALA A 354 -12.77 -17.66 -9.70
C ALA A 354 -13.29 -17.19 -11.07
N ALA A 355 -14.61 -17.23 -11.30
CA ALA A 355 -15.22 -16.71 -12.51
C ALA A 355 -15.09 -15.17 -12.59
N PHE A 356 -15.35 -14.45 -11.50
CA PHE A 356 -15.13 -13.01 -11.43
C PHE A 356 -13.66 -12.63 -11.62
N PHE A 357 -12.74 -13.38 -11.02
CA PHE A 357 -11.31 -13.17 -11.19
C PHE A 357 -10.89 -13.40 -12.65
N ALA A 358 -11.31 -14.51 -13.26
CA ALA A 358 -11.03 -14.79 -14.67
C ALA A 358 -11.60 -13.72 -15.61
N ALA A 359 -12.81 -13.22 -15.34
CA ALA A 359 -13.39 -12.11 -16.08
C ALA A 359 -12.60 -10.81 -15.92
N GLY A 360 -12.12 -10.51 -14.71
CA GLY A 360 -11.24 -9.37 -14.44
C GLY A 360 -9.92 -9.46 -15.20
N ILE A 361 -9.29 -10.64 -15.21
CA ILE A 361 -8.07 -10.90 -15.98
C ILE A 361 -8.33 -10.79 -17.49
N ALA A 362 -9.42 -11.37 -17.99
CA ALA A 362 -9.78 -11.27 -19.41
C ALA A 362 -9.99 -9.80 -19.83
N LEU A 363 -10.67 -9.01 -19.01
CA LEU A 363 -10.87 -7.57 -19.23
C LEU A 363 -9.54 -6.81 -19.21
N TYR A 364 -8.63 -7.15 -18.29
CA TYR A 364 -7.30 -6.54 -18.22
C TYR A 364 -6.45 -6.86 -19.47
N LEU A 365 -6.44 -8.13 -19.90
CA LEU A 365 -5.70 -8.56 -21.09
C LEU A 365 -6.28 -8.01 -22.40
N GLY A 366 -7.59 -7.79 -22.46
CA GLY A 366 -8.28 -7.21 -23.61
C GLY A 366 -8.34 -5.68 -23.62
N ALA A 367 -7.87 -5.01 -22.57
CA ALA A 367 -7.94 -3.56 -22.48
C ALA A 367 -6.96 -2.89 -23.46
N PRO A 368 -7.39 -1.82 -24.17
CA PRO A 368 -6.48 -1.07 -25.02
C PRO A 368 -5.37 -0.45 -24.18
N GLN A 369 -4.14 -0.51 -24.70
CA GLN A 369 -2.99 0.16 -24.11
C GLN A 369 -2.91 1.59 -24.64
N PRO A 370 -2.49 2.57 -23.83
CA PRO A 370 -2.31 3.92 -24.31
C PRO A 370 -1.20 3.99 -25.36
N ILE A 371 -1.39 4.81 -26.39
CA ILE A 371 -0.41 5.10 -27.43
C ILE A 371 0.49 6.27 -27.07
N ALA A 372 0.03 7.18 -26.22
CA ALA A 372 0.80 8.32 -25.72
C ALA A 372 0.33 8.75 -24.33
N ALA A 373 1.22 9.38 -23.59
CA ALA A 373 0.99 9.84 -22.23
C ALA A 373 1.83 11.09 -21.94
N PHE A 374 1.26 12.07 -21.27
CA PHE A 374 1.98 13.28 -20.89
C PHE A 374 1.54 13.84 -19.54
N ASP A 375 2.45 14.53 -18.85
CA ASP A 375 2.15 15.29 -17.63
C ASP A 375 1.60 16.69 -17.95
N ALA A 376 1.01 17.36 -16.96
CA ALA A 376 0.34 18.65 -17.16
C ALA A 376 1.28 19.75 -17.65
N ASP A 377 2.56 19.70 -17.28
CA ASP A 377 3.58 20.67 -17.70
C ASP A 377 4.26 20.27 -19.03
N MET A 378 3.84 19.15 -19.64
CA MET A 378 4.43 18.57 -20.85
C MET A 378 5.95 18.34 -20.76
N ARG A 379 6.48 18.21 -19.54
CA ARG A 379 7.90 17.96 -19.22
C ARG A 379 8.27 16.49 -19.41
N VAL A 380 7.30 15.60 -19.33
CA VAL A 380 7.42 14.18 -19.59
C VAL A 380 6.34 13.80 -20.59
N VAL A 381 6.77 13.34 -21.76
CA VAL A 381 5.89 12.85 -22.82
C VAL A 381 6.42 11.50 -23.26
N TYR A 382 5.63 10.45 -23.02
CA TYR A 382 5.88 9.11 -23.53
C TYR A 382 4.98 8.85 -24.72
N ALA A 383 5.53 8.21 -25.74
CA ALA A 383 4.71 7.68 -26.82
C ALA A 383 5.21 6.31 -27.24
N ARG A 384 4.28 5.51 -27.72
CA ARG A 384 4.60 4.28 -28.43
C ARG A 384 5.11 4.64 -29.82
N VAL A 385 6.14 3.93 -30.24
CA VAL A 385 6.81 4.15 -31.53
C VAL A 385 7.06 2.80 -32.16
N ASP A 386 6.81 2.69 -33.46
CA ASP A 386 7.17 1.51 -34.24
C ASP A 386 8.70 1.41 -34.32
N GLN A 387 9.28 0.33 -33.77
CA GLN A 387 10.71 0.03 -33.75
C GLN A 387 10.97 -1.30 -34.45
N GLY A 388 11.43 -1.26 -35.71
CA GLY A 388 11.77 -2.46 -36.48
C GLY A 388 10.60 -3.45 -36.54
N ASP A 389 10.72 -4.57 -35.82
CA ASP A 389 9.74 -5.66 -35.80
C ASP A 389 8.67 -5.56 -34.68
N GLY A 390 8.60 -4.45 -33.93
CA GLY A 390 7.64 -4.29 -32.84
C GLY A 390 7.32 -2.85 -32.44
N VAL A 391 6.52 -2.68 -31.38
CA VAL A 391 6.12 -1.37 -30.84
C VAL A 391 6.79 -1.13 -29.50
N GLY A 392 7.75 -0.21 -29.47
CA GLY A 392 8.49 0.22 -28.28
C GLY A 392 7.89 1.47 -27.64
N TRP A 393 8.47 1.88 -26.50
CA TRP A 393 8.21 3.20 -25.89
C TRP A 393 9.38 4.14 -26.19
N ALA A 394 9.11 5.42 -26.36
CA ALA A 394 10.10 6.48 -26.46
C ALA A 394 9.73 7.65 -25.55
N SER A 395 10.74 8.37 -25.05
CA SER A 395 10.56 9.59 -24.29
C SER A 395 10.80 10.79 -25.19
N MET A 396 9.76 11.58 -25.48
CA MET A 396 9.84 12.76 -26.36
C MET A 396 10.43 14.00 -25.66
N SER A 397 10.78 13.86 -24.38
CA SER A 397 11.39 14.91 -23.58
C SER A 397 12.89 14.67 -23.46
N ARG A 398 13.70 15.65 -23.91
CA ARG A 398 15.12 15.74 -23.52
C ARG A 398 15.19 16.08 -22.03
N GLY A 399 16.17 15.51 -21.32
CA GLY A 399 16.28 15.54 -19.85
C GLY A 399 15.89 16.86 -19.17
N GLY A 400 15.33 16.77 -17.96
CA GLY A 400 14.86 17.93 -17.18
C GLY A 400 13.48 17.79 -16.52
N GLY A 401 12.71 16.73 -16.83
CA GLY A 401 11.43 16.46 -16.16
C GLY A 401 11.60 16.04 -14.69
N SER A 402 10.58 16.29 -13.85
CA SER A 402 10.60 15.83 -12.45
C SER A 402 10.75 14.31 -12.41
N SER A 403 11.65 13.79 -11.57
CA SER A 403 11.85 12.32 -11.45
C SER A 403 10.54 11.64 -11.03
N TYR A 404 9.74 12.33 -10.21
CA TYR A 404 8.40 11.87 -9.83
C TYR A 404 7.44 11.71 -11.01
N ALA A 405 7.29 12.70 -11.90
CA ALA A 405 6.39 12.59 -13.05
C ALA A 405 6.84 11.48 -14.01
N ARG A 406 8.16 11.37 -14.22
CA ARG A 406 8.77 10.31 -15.05
C ARG A 406 8.44 8.92 -14.49
N GLU A 407 8.71 8.70 -13.21
CA GLU A 407 8.45 7.44 -12.52
C GLU A 407 6.95 7.11 -12.48
N ARG A 408 6.11 8.09 -12.13
CA ARG A 408 4.67 7.86 -11.95
C ARG A 408 3.96 7.58 -13.27
N LEU A 409 4.26 8.37 -14.30
CA LEU A 409 3.66 8.20 -15.61
C LEU A 409 4.19 6.92 -16.27
N GLY A 410 5.50 6.66 -16.19
CA GLY A 410 6.10 5.42 -16.66
C GLY A 410 5.48 4.18 -16.00
N ALA A 411 5.27 4.21 -14.69
CA ALA A 411 4.61 3.12 -13.98
C ALA A 411 3.18 2.87 -14.48
N MET A 412 2.39 3.93 -14.76
CA MET A 412 1.05 3.79 -15.36
C MET A 412 1.06 3.06 -16.72
N LEU A 413 2.17 3.15 -17.45
CA LEU A 413 2.40 2.49 -18.73
C LEU A 413 3.03 1.10 -18.60
N GLY A 414 3.28 0.63 -17.37
CA GLY A 414 3.97 -0.63 -17.12
C GLY A 414 5.48 -0.59 -17.39
N LEU A 415 6.09 0.61 -17.36
CA LEU A 415 7.53 0.77 -17.51
C LEU A 415 8.20 0.75 -16.13
N ALA A 416 9.20 -0.12 -15.97
CA ALA A 416 10.05 -0.11 -14.78
C ALA A 416 10.91 1.17 -14.72
N PRO A 417 11.30 1.65 -13.54
CA PRO A 417 12.14 2.85 -13.40
C PRO A 417 13.40 2.81 -14.27
N SER A 418 14.15 1.70 -14.23
CA SER A 418 15.35 1.50 -15.04
C SER A 418 15.09 1.44 -16.55
N ALA A 419 13.86 1.10 -16.98
CA ALA A 419 13.47 1.16 -18.38
C ALA A 419 13.24 2.62 -18.79
N THR A 420 12.56 3.41 -17.94
CA THR A 420 12.27 4.83 -18.24
C THR A 420 13.51 5.69 -18.39
N GLU A 421 14.59 5.38 -17.67
CA GLU A 421 15.87 6.09 -17.76
C GLU A 421 16.62 5.83 -19.07
N ARG A 422 16.37 4.67 -19.69
CA ARG A 422 16.98 4.27 -20.96
C ARG A 422 16.21 4.77 -22.19
N LEU A 423 15.00 5.30 -22.01
CA LEU A 423 14.19 5.79 -23.13
C LEU A 423 14.76 7.10 -23.67
N ALA A 424 15.02 7.11 -24.97
CA ALA A 424 15.46 8.28 -25.73
C ALA A 424 14.36 8.75 -26.68
N PRO A 425 14.38 10.02 -27.12
CA PRO A 425 13.54 10.48 -28.21
C PRO A 425 13.93 9.76 -29.52
N PRO A 426 12.98 9.55 -30.45
CA PRO A 426 13.28 9.05 -31.79
C PRO A 426 14.28 9.95 -32.53
N GLU A 427 15.02 9.39 -33.49
CA GLU A 427 15.94 10.17 -34.33
C GLU A 427 15.23 11.23 -35.17
N THR A 428 13.95 11.02 -35.50
CA THR A 428 13.08 11.98 -36.21
C THR A 428 12.68 13.19 -35.35
N CYS A 429 13.11 13.23 -34.10
CA CYS A 429 12.76 14.28 -33.15
C CYS A 429 13.73 15.47 -33.25
N GLY A 430 13.30 16.54 -33.92
CA GLY A 430 14.03 17.80 -33.98
C GLY A 430 13.89 18.65 -32.71
N GLU A 431 14.51 19.84 -32.74
CA GLU A 431 14.42 20.80 -31.63
C GLU A 431 13.03 21.42 -31.52
N ALA A 432 12.43 21.81 -32.65
CA ALA A 432 11.11 22.46 -32.69
C ALA A 432 9.92 21.49 -32.67
N ALA A 433 10.08 20.29 -33.23
CA ALA A 433 9.00 19.30 -33.31
C ALA A 433 9.52 17.86 -33.33
N CYS A 434 8.63 16.93 -32.98
CA CYS A 434 8.85 15.50 -33.04
C CYS A 434 7.72 14.86 -33.82
N VAL A 435 8.00 14.05 -34.83
CA VAL A 435 6.97 13.31 -35.59
C VAL A 435 7.31 11.83 -35.58
N TRP A 436 6.32 11.00 -35.28
CA TRP A 436 6.46 9.56 -35.27
C TRP A 436 5.16 8.88 -35.70
N ALA A 437 5.27 7.59 -36.03
CA ALA A 437 4.12 6.75 -36.34
C ALA A 437 3.93 5.67 -35.27
N VAL A 438 2.67 5.33 -35.03
CA VAL A 438 2.27 4.15 -34.24
C VAL A 438 0.99 3.57 -34.83
N ASN A 439 0.99 2.26 -35.10
CA ASN A 439 -0.16 1.56 -35.69
C ASN A 439 -0.68 2.23 -36.98
N GLY A 440 0.21 2.80 -37.80
CA GLY A 440 -0.15 3.50 -39.04
C GLY A 440 -0.78 4.89 -38.86
N ARG A 441 -0.85 5.42 -37.63
CA ARG A 441 -1.25 6.80 -37.35
C ARG A 441 -0.04 7.69 -37.12
N THR A 442 -0.06 8.90 -37.66
CA THR A 442 0.96 9.92 -37.40
C THR A 442 0.63 10.69 -36.12
N LEU A 443 1.59 10.72 -35.19
CA LEU A 443 1.54 11.59 -34.02
C LEU A 443 2.67 12.61 -34.10
N ALA A 444 2.40 13.81 -33.61
CA ALA A 444 3.37 14.87 -33.54
C ALA A 444 3.36 15.58 -32.19
N LEU A 445 4.55 15.97 -31.74
CA LEU A 445 4.76 16.84 -30.58
C LEU A 445 5.40 18.15 -31.06
N VAL A 446 4.67 19.25 -30.93
CA VAL A 446 5.16 20.61 -31.19
C VAL A 446 5.73 21.18 -29.90
N LYS A 447 7.01 21.59 -29.93
CA LYS A 447 7.73 22.10 -28.75
C LYS A 447 7.75 23.63 -28.72
N ASP A 448 7.79 24.28 -29.88
CA ASP A 448 7.75 25.73 -30.06
C ASP A 448 6.90 26.11 -31.29
N GLU A 449 6.66 27.41 -31.49
CA GLU A 449 5.80 27.93 -32.57
C GLU A 449 6.30 27.57 -33.98
N THR A 450 7.61 27.40 -34.16
CA THR A 450 8.18 27.05 -35.48
C THR A 450 7.90 25.60 -35.87
N GLY A 451 7.58 24.75 -34.89
CA GLY A 451 7.26 23.33 -35.09
C GLY A 451 5.91 23.05 -35.76
N PHE A 452 4.97 24.01 -35.80
CA PHE A 452 3.65 23.78 -36.40
C PHE A 452 3.70 23.50 -37.91
N ALA A 453 4.59 24.19 -38.63
CA ALA A 453 4.74 23.99 -40.07
C ALA A 453 5.26 22.58 -40.41
N ALA A 454 6.18 22.05 -39.60
CA ALA A 454 6.78 20.73 -39.80
C ALA A 454 5.83 19.57 -39.44
N THR A 455 4.74 19.85 -38.72
CA THR A 455 3.81 18.85 -38.17
C THR A 455 2.44 18.86 -38.85
N CYS A 456 2.25 19.73 -39.84
CA CYS A 456 1.02 19.85 -40.62
C CYS A 456 0.86 18.68 -41.60
N GLN A 457 0.23 17.59 -41.13
CA GLN A 457 -0.08 16.41 -41.94
C GLN A 457 -1.53 15.97 -41.75
N ALA A 458 -2.20 15.68 -42.87
CA ALA A 458 -3.57 15.19 -42.86
C ALA A 458 -3.71 13.92 -42.01
N GLY A 459 -4.71 13.90 -41.12
CA GLY A 459 -4.97 12.78 -40.22
C GLY A 459 -4.04 12.67 -39.02
N ALA A 460 -3.08 13.58 -38.84
CA ALA A 460 -2.18 13.55 -37.68
C ALA A 460 -2.91 13.93 -36.37
N LEU A 461 -2.44 13.36 -35.25
CA LEU A 461 -2.74 13.83 -33.90
C LEU A 461 -1.58 14.71 -33.43
N VAL A 462 -1.85 15.99 -33.19
CA VAL A 462 -0.82 16.96 -32.77
C VAL A 462 -1.01 17.32 -31.30
N ILE A 463 0.06 17.18 -30.52
CA ILE A 463 0.15 17.65 -29.14
C ILE A 463 1.13 18.81 -29.11
N ALA A 464 0.74 19.98 -28.60
CA ALA A 464 1.57 21.18 -28.64
C ALA A 464 1.81 21.76 -27.24
N ARG A 465 3.07 22.12 -26.95
CA ARG A 465 3.47 22.83 -25.71
C ARG A 465 3.10 24.31 -25.73
N VAL A 466 2.78 24.84 -26.90
CA VAL A 466 2.41 26.22 -27.17
C VAL A 466 0.99 26.28 -27.75
N ALA A 467 0.35 27.45 -27.73
CA ALA A 467 -0.96 27.64 -28.35
C ALA A 467 -0.85 27.48 -29.87
N ALA A 468 -1.82 26.80 -30.48
CA ALA A 468 -1.84 26.64 -31.92
C ALA A 468 -2.33 27.90 -32.64
N PRO A 469 -1.80 28.21 -33.84
CA PRO A 469 -2.36 29.26 -34.67
C PRO A 469 -3.84 28.99 -35.00
N GLU A 470 -4.63 30.06 -35.10
CA GLU A 470 -6.05 29.95 -35.47
C GLU A 470 -6.23 29.21 -36.81
N GLY A 471 -7.16 28.26 -36.85
CA GLY A 471 -7.45 27.48 -38.04
C GLY A 471 -6.43 26.38 -38.38
N TYR A 472 -5.34 26.21 -37.61
CA TYR A 472 -4.31 25.19 -37.88
C TYR A 472 -4.88 23.77 -38.03
N ALA A 473 -5.75 23.35 -37.11
CA ALA A 473 -6.35 22.01 -37.15
C ALA A 473 -7.17 21.75 -38.43
N GLN A 474 -7.86 22.78 -38.94
CA GLN A 474 -8.67 22.68 -40.15
C GLN A 474 -7.81 22.73 -41.40
N ALA A 475 -6.82 23.64 -41.44
CA ALA A 475 -5.91 23.80 -42.57
C ALA A 475 -5.08 22.54 -42.82
N CYS A 476 -4.64 21.86 -41.76
CA CYS A 476 -3.86 20.62 -41.85
C CYS A 476 -4.72 19.36 -41.88
N ALA A 477 -6.05 19.47 -41.83
CA ALA A 477 -6.99 18.35 -41.74
C ALA A 477 -6.61 17.33 -40.65
N LEU A 478 -6.33 17.82 -39.44
CA LEU A 478 -5.90 16.99 -38.30
C LEU A 478 -7.05 16.12 -37.77
N THR A 479 -6.70 14.94 -37.25
CA THR A 479 -7.68 14.10 -36.54
C THR A 479 -8.02 14.72 -35.17
N ALA A 480 -7.00 15.26 -34.49
CA ALA A 480 -7.15 15.94 -33.21
C ALA A 480 -5.95 16.84 -32.93
N LEU A 481 -6.20 17.91 -32.17
CA LEU A 481 -5.21 18.86 -31.69
C LEU A 481 -5.38 18.99 -30.17
N LEU A 482 -4.26 18.95 -29.44
CA LEU A 482 -4.20 19.22 -28.01
C LEU A 482 -3.10 20.25 -27.78
N ASP A 483 -3.46 21.51 -27.66
CA ASP A 483 -2.51 22.61 -27.50
C ASP A 483 -2.42 23.11 -26.05
N ALA A 484 -1.61 24.13 -25.80
CA ALA A 484 -1.36 24.61 -24.44
C ALA A 484 -2.64 25.03 -23.67
N PRO A 485 -3.58 25.81 -24.26
CA PRO A 485 -4.89 26.07 -23.66
C PRO A 485 -5.67 24.80 -23.28
N ASP A 486 -5.77 23.83 -24.19
CA ASP A 486 -6.47 22.57 -23.92
C ASP A 486 -5.83 21.79 -22.77
N ILE A 487 -4.50 21.71 -22.77
CA ILE A 487 -3.72 21.01 -21.73
C ILE A 487 -3.84 21.73 -20.38
N ALA A 488 -3.88 23.06 -20.34
CA ALA A 488 -4.08 23.79 -19.09
C ALA A 488 -5.42 23.44 -18.41
N GLN A 489 -6.48 23.27 -19.20
CA GLN A 489 -7.81 22.89 -18.73
C GLN A 489 -7.90 21.40 -18.33
N ARG A 490 -7.31 20.52 -19.14
CA ARG A 490 -7.42 19.04 -18.97
C ARG A 490 -6.32 18.44 -18.09
N GLY A 491 -5.21 19.14 -17.89
CA GLY A 491 -4.00 18.63 -17.26
C GLY A 491 -3.32 17.53 -18.10
N GLY A 492 -2.48 16.72 -17.46
CA GLY A 492 -1.86 15.55 -18.09
C GLY A 492 -2.89 14.51 -18.51
N ALA A 493 -2.58 13.71 -19.53
CA ALA A 493 -3.52 12.76 -20.09
C ALA A 493 -2.86 11.49 -20.64
N LEU A 494 -3.68 10.45 -20.76
CA LEU A 494 -3.39 9.21 -21.49
C LEU A 494 -4.23 9.20 -22.76
N ILE A 495 -3.61 8.88 -23.89
CA ILE A 495 -4.26 8.79 -25.20
C ILE A 495 -4.35 7.33 -25.60
N TYR A 496 -5.55 6.87 -25.92
CA TYR A 496 -5.83 5.51 -26.37
C TYR A 496 -6.28 5.53 -27.82
N ASP A 497 -5.82 4.55 -28.59
CA ASP A 497 -6.37 4.26 -29.91
C ASP A 497 -7.35 3.10 -29.78
N THR A 498 -8.64 3.37 -29.98
CA THR A 498 -9.69 2.37 -29.89
C THR A 498 -10.35 2.18 -31.25
N PRO A 499 -11.08 1.07 -31.48
CA PRO A 499 -11.86 0.88 -32.70
C PRO A 499 -12.90 1.99 -32.95
N ALA A 500 -13.35 2.68 -31.89
CA ALA A 500 -14.29 3.80 -31.97
C ALA A 500 -13.62 5.16 -32.25
N GLY A 501 -12.29 5.22 -32.26
CA GLY A 501 -11.51 6.44 -32.44
C GLY A 501 -10.52 6.69 -31.29
N LEU A 502 -9.96 7.91 -31.28
CA LEU A 502 -9.05 8.36 -30.23
C LEU A 502 -9.83 8.70 -28.96
N GLU A 503 -9.47 8.06 -27.86
CA GLU A 503 -10.02 8.35 -26.54
C GLU A 503 -8.95 9.03 -25.68
N LEU A 504 -9.31 10.17 -25.08
CA LEU A 504 -8.44 10.92 -24.18
C LEU A 504 -8.92 10.77 -22.74
N VAL A 505 -8.08 10.19 -21.89
CA VAL A 505 -8.32 10.12 -20.44
C VAL A 505 -7.46 11.16 -19.74
N SER A 506 -8.05 12.30 -19.42
CA SER A 506 -7.36 13.43 -18.78
C SER A 506 -7.45 13.41 -17.25
N ALA A 507 -6.44 13.98 -16.61
CA ALA A 507 -6.37 14.10 -15.15
C ALA A 507 -7.46 15.02 -14.58
N LYS A 508 -7.76 16.11 -15.28
CA LYS A 508 -8.91 16.98 -15.02
C LYS A 508 -9.99 16.68 -16.07
N ARG A 509 -11.21 16.41 -15.60
CA ARG A 509 -12.38 16.28 -16.47
C ARG A 509 -13.18 17.58 -16.37
N PRO A 510 -13.19 18.43 -17.41
CA PRO A 510 -13.88 19.72 -17.39
C PRO A 510 -15.38 19.58 -17.05
N GLU A 511 -15.97 18.46 -17.47
CA GLU A 511 -17.37 18.09 -17.25
C GLU A 511 -17.70 17.83 -15.76
N ILE A 512 -16.70 17.50 -14.94
CA ILE A 512 -16.90 17.13 -13.53
C ILE A 512 -16.50 18.30 -12.63
N ASN A 513 -17.49 19.13 -12.29
CA ASN A 513 -17.30 20.22 -11.35
C ASN A 513 -17.39 19.68 -9.91
N ARG A 514 -16.24 19.36 -9.29
CA ARG A 514 -16.21 18.93 -7.88
C ARG A 514 -16.13 20.17 -6.98
N ALA A 515 -16.94 20.20 -5.92
CA ALA A 515 -17.00 21.34 -4.99
C ALA A 515 -15.66 21.66 -4.29
N TRP A 516 -14.74 20.70 -4.25
CA TRP A 516 -13.42 20.83 -3.60
C TRP A 516 -12.24 20.99 -4.57
N THR A 517 -12.48 21.03 -5.89
CA THR A 517 -11.41 21.37 -6.84
C THR A 517 -11.30 22.89 -6.89
N PRO A 518 -10.09 23.48 -6.73
CA PRO A 518 -9.90 24.90 -6.98
C PRO A 518 -10.40 25.18 -8.39
N ARG A 519 -11.37 26.10 -8.53
CA ARG A 519 -11.74 26.60 -9.86
C ARG A 519 -10.46 27.16 -10.45
N GLY A 520 -10.02 26.61 -11.58
CA GLY A 520 -8.87 27.15 -12.29
C GLY A 520 -9.11 28.64 -12.46
N ALA A 521 -8.14 29.47 -12.07
CA ALA A 521 -8.18 30.90 -12.34
C ALA A 521 -8.50 31.05 -13.83
N SER A 522 -9.69 31.56 -14.13
CA SER A 522 -10.03 32.03 -15.45
C SER A 522 -8.96 33.06 -15.81
N LEU A 523 -8.17 32.80 -16.85
CA LEU A 523 -7.23 33.75 -17.44
C LEU A 523 -7.98 34.88 -18.19
N ASP A 524 -9.13 35.29 -17.67
CA ASP A 524 -10.02 36.32 -18.23
C ASP A 524 -10.15 37.51 -17.26
N GLN A 525 -9.08 37.88 -16.55
CA GLN A 525 -8.96 39.18 -15.87
C GLN A 525 -7.49 39.61 -15.81
N GLU A 526 -6.97 40.16 -16.90
CA GLU A 526 -6.47 41.56 -17.01
C GLU A 526 -6.02 41.86 -18.44
#